data_AF-A0A3M7KNI5-F1
#
_entry.id   AF-A0A3M7KNI5-F1
#
_cell.length_a   1.000
_cell.length_b   1.000
_cell.length_c   1.000
_cell.angle_alpha   90.00
_cell.angle_beta   90.00
_cell.angle_gamma   90.00
#
_symmetry.space_group_name_H-M   'P 1'
#
loop_
_entity.id
_entity.type
_entity.pdbx_description
1 polymer ?
#
loop_
_entity_poly.entity_id
_entity_poly.type
_entity_poly.pdbx_seq_one_letter_code
_entity_poly.pdbx_strand_id
1 'polypeptide(L)'
;MRPRLAAQCLRNLERYEGAGAGEEGATLAPLATATLTSLRGFDDDAFRAHVHDLFPRLVALIAAEGAPPELRRALSDLFLHRVGAMLV
;
A
#
# COMPACT_ATOMS: atom_id res chain seq x y z
N MET A 1 -0.22 -13.76 10.83
CA MET A 1 -1.28 -12.74 10.67
C MET A 1 -2.67 -13.32 10.36
N ARG A 2 -3.79 -12.64 10.70
CA ARG A 2 -5.16 -13.12 10.35
C ARG A 2 -5.42 -12.88 8.85
N PRO A 3 -5.80 -13.89 8.03
CA PRO A 3 -5.99 -13.76 6.57
C PRO A 3 -6.93 -12.62 6.14
N ARG A 4 -7.89 -12.27 7.01
CA ARG A 4 -8.85 -11.19 6.79
C ARG A 4 -8.19 -9.80 6.72
N LEU A 5 -7.05 -9.59 7.39
CA LEU A 5 -6.38 -8.29 7.44
C LEU A 5 -5.69 -7.97 6.12
N ALA A 6 -4.93 -8.92 5.54
CA ALA A 6 -4.32 -8.76 4.22
C ALA A 6 -5.35 -8.45 3.14
N ALA A 7 -6.46 -9.21 3.13
CA ALA A 7 -7.55 -9.00 2.19
C ALA A 7 -8.20 -7.61 2.37
N GLN A 8 -8.26 -7.08 3.60
CA GLN A 8 -8.77 -5.74 3.84
C GLN A 8 -7.78 -4.66 3.35
N CYS A 9 -6.48 -4.86 3.58
CA CYS A 9 -5.44 -3.97 3.06
C CYS A 9 -5.49 -3.88 1.53
N LEU A 10 -5.59 -5.03 0.85
CA LEU A 10 -5.75 -5.08 -0.60
C LEU A 10 -6.97 -4.27 -1.05
N ARG A 11 -8.16 -4.55 -0.50
CA ARG A 11 -9.38 -3.79 -0.84
C ARG A 11 -9.25 -2.29 -0.64
N ASN A 12 -8.56 -1.84 0.41
CA ASN A 12 -8.38 -0.40 0.66
C ASN A 12 -7.51 0.24 -0.44
N LEU A 13 -6.42 -0.41 -0.84
CA LEU A 13 -5.54 0.08 -1.90
C LEU A 13 -6.25 0.06 -3.26
N GLU A 14 -7.01 -0.99 -3.56
CA GLU A 14 -7.81 -1.10 -4.79
C GLU A 14 -8.83 0.02 -4.92
N ARG A 15 -9.51 0.37 -3.81
CA ARG A 15 -10.49 1.47 -3.79
C ARG A 15 -9.82 2.81 -4.06
N TYR A 16 -8.66 3.07 -3.46
CA TYR A 16 -7.93 4.31 -3.70
C TYR A 16 -7.42 4.40 -5.14
N GLU A 17 -6.85 3.32 -5.67
CA GLU A 17 -6.40 3.25 -7.06
C GLU A 17 -7.54 3.54 -8.04
N GLY A 18 -8.71 2.92 -7.84
CA GLY A 18 -9.88 3.14 -8.68
C GLY A 18 -10.45 4.56 -8.61
N ALA A 19 -10.27 5.26 -7.49
CA ALA A 19 -10.76 6.63 -7.29
C ALA A 19 -9.85 7.70 -7.92
N GLY A 20 -8.57 7.39 -8.17
CA GLY A 20 -7.59 8.33 -8.72
C GLY A 20 -7.30 9.52 -7.79
N ALA A 21 -6.81 10.64 -8.33
CA ALA A 21 -6.43 11.83 -7.55
C ALA A 21 -7.54 12.90 -7.40
N GLY A 22 -8.80 12.55 -7.70
CA GLY A 22 -9.96 13.44 -7.54
C GLY A 22 -10.46 13.55 -6.09
N GLU A 23 -11.64 14.12 -5.89
CA GLU A 23 -12.25 14.29 -4.55
C GLU A 23 -12.44 12.96 -3.80
N GLU A 24 -12.84 11.91 -4.51
CA GLU A 24 -12.98 10.57 -3.94
C GLU A 24 -11.62 10.00 -3.52
N GLY A 25 -10.59 10.23 -4.32
CA GLY A 25 -9.20 9.93 -3.99
C GLY A 25 -8.72 10.66 -2.74
N ALA A 26 -8.97 11.97 -2.66
CA ALA A 26 -8.62 12.77 -1.48
C ALA A 26 -9.29 12.24 -0.20
N THR A 27 -10.54 11.80 -0.30
CA THR A 27 -11.29 11.16 0.80
C THR A 27 -10.66 9.82 1.22
N LEU A 28 -10.18 9.02 0.26
CA LEU A 28 -9.60 7.70 0.51
C LEU A 28 -8.11 7.73 0.87
N ALA A 29 -7.40 8.83 0.61
CA ALA A 29 -5.97 8.96 0.84
C ALA A 29 -5.52 8.65 2.29
N PRO A 30 -6.23 9.10 3.35
CA PRO A 30 -5.87 8.74 4.73
C PRO A 30 -5.96 7.23 4.98
N LEU A 31 -6.97 6.57 4.43
CA LEU A 31 -7.17 5.13 4.57
C LEU A 31 -6.08 4.34 3.83
N ALA A 32 -5.74 4.76 2.61
CA ALA A 32 -4.63 4.18 1.85
C ALA A 32 -3.30 4.37 2.59
N THR A 33 -3.04 5.56 3.12
CA THR A 33 -1.82 5.88 3.90
C THR A 33 -1.72 5.00 5.16
N ALA A 34 -2.79 4.91 5.95
CA ALA A 34 -2.83 4.03 7.13
C ALA A 34 -2.64 2.55 6.76
N THR A 35 -3.17 2.13 5.61
CA THR A 35 -2.99 0.78 5.09
C THR A 35 -1.52 0.49 4.77
N LEU A 36 -0.84 1.39 4.04
CA LEU A 36 0.58 1.25 3.72
C LEU A 36 1.45 1.18 4.99
N THR A 37 1.17 2.05 5.96
CA THR A 37 1.85 2.02 7.28
C THR A 37 1.60 0.71 8.01
N SER A 38 0.37 0.16 7.95
CA SER A 38 0.05 -1.12 8.60
C SER A 38 0.76 -2.30 7.94
N LEU A 39 0.93 -2.28 6.61
CA LEU A 39 1.69 -3.31 5.88
C LEU A 39 3.15 -3.37 6.33
N ARG A 40 3.74 -2.26 6.78
CA ARG A 40 5.08 -2.25 7.38
C ARG A 40 5.16 -3.07 8.67
N GLY A 41 4.07 -3.25 9.38
CA GLY A 41 4.02 -4.01 10.63
C GLY A 41 3.77 -5.52 10.46
N PHE A 42 3.69 -6.03 9.22
CA PHE A 42 3.42 -7.45 8.98
C PHE A 42 4.60 -8.33 9.44
N ASP A 43 4.36 -9.59 9.75
CA ASP A 43 5.47 -10.53 9.82
C ASP A 43 6.03 -10.80 8.40
N ASP A 44 7.32 -11.11 8.27
CA ASP A 44 7.98 -11.25 6.96
C ASP A 44 7.34 -12.36 6.11
N ASP A 45 6.98 -13.48 6.74
CA ASP A 45 6.32 -14.60 6.07
C ASP A 45 4.93 -14.20 5.57
N ALA A 46 4.14 -13.49 6.37
CA ALA A 46 2.84 -12.96 5.95
C ALA A 46 2.98 -11.92 4.84
N PHE A 47 4.00 -11.07 4.88
CA PHE A 47 4.24 -10.10 3.82
C PHE A 47 4.62 -10.82 2.52
N ARG A 48 5.55 -11.79 2.56
CA ARG A 48 5.95 -12.62 1.41
C ARG A 48 4.78 -13.40 0.82
N ALA A 49 3.89 -13.94 1.64
CA ALA A 49 2.70 -14.66 1.18
C ALA A 49 1.73 -13.79 0.36
N HIS A 50 1.76 -12.47 0.55
CA HIS A 50 0.84 -11.53 -0.12
C HIS A 50 1.55 -10.54 -1.05
N VAL A 51 2.87 -10.58 -1.15
CA VAL A 51 3.65 -9.61 -1.94
C VAL A 51 3.26 -9.64 -3.42
N HIS A 52 2.98 -10.82 -3.97
CA HIS A 52 2.58 -10.98 -5.36
C HIS A 52 1.28 -10.22 -5.69
N ASP A 53 0.32 -10.20 -4.76
CA ASP A 53 -0.96 -9.52 -4.94
C ASP A 53 -0.84 -8.02 -4.64
N LEU A 54 0.01 -7.66 -3.68
CA LEU A 54 0.23 -6.26 -3.27
C LEU A 54 1.09 -5.49 -4.28
N PHE A 55 2.12 -6.11 -4.84
CA PHE A 55 3.17 -5.43 -5.60
C PHE A 55 2.64 -4.65 -6.81
N PRO A 56 1.76 -5.20 -7.67
CA PRO A 56 1.20 -4.43 -8.79
C PRO A 56 0.47 -3.17 -8.34
N ARG A 57 -0.26 -3.25 -7.23
CA ARG A 57 -1.00 -2.11 -6.64
C ARG A 57 -0.06 -1.06 -6.08
N LEU A 58 0.99 -1.49 -5.38
CA LEU A 58 2.02 -0.58 -4.89
C LEU A 58 2.73 0.16 -6.03
N VAL A 59 3.00 -0.51 -7.15
CA VAL A 59 3.57 0.11 -8.35
C VAL A 59 2.59 1.10 -9.00
N ALA A 60 1.31 0.76 -9.10
CA ALA A 60 0.27 1.66 -9.60
C ALA A 60 0.19 2.96 -8.76
N LEU A 61 0.32 2.85 -7.44
CA LEU A 61 0.35 3.99 -6.53
C LEU A 61 1.59 4.87 -6.70
N ILE A 62 2.75 4.30 -7.09
CA ILE A 62 3.95 5.09 -7.42
C ILE A 62 3.69 5.92 -8.68
N ALA A 63 3.05 5.31 -9.68
CA ALA A 63 2.74 5.96 -10.95
C ALA A 63 1.59 6.98 -10.85
N ALA A 64 0.83 6.98 -9.77
CA ALA A 64 -0.32 7.86 -9.58
C ALA A 64 0.10 9.34 -9.44
N GLU A 65 -0.19 10.12 -10.47
CA GLU A 65 -0.10 11.58 -10.43
C GLU A 65 -1.11 12.16 -9.43
N GLY A 66 -0.75 13.22 -8.71
CA GLY A 66 -1.63 13.87 -7.73
C GLY A 66 -1.80 13.12 -6.40
N ALA A 67 -1.14 11.98 -6.19
CA ALA A 67 -1.11 11.31 -4.90
C ALA A 67 -0.57 12.24 -3.78
N PRO A 68 -1.26 12.38 -2.62
CA PRO A 68 -0.83 13.26 -1.54
C PRO A 68 0.58 12.95 -1.04
N PRO A 69 1.34 13.96 -0.55
CA PRO A 69 2.71 13.76 -0.07
C PRO A 69 2.85 12.68 1.01
N GLU A 70 1.88 12.58 1.92
CA GLU A 70 1.86 11.62 3.02
C GLU A 70 1.76 10.18 2.49
N LEU A 71 0.93 9.97 1.47
CA LEU A 71 0.78 8.68 0.82
C LEU A 71 2.07 8.28 0.10
N ARG A 72 2.71 9.22 -0.60
CA ARG A 72 4.00 8.99 -1.28
C ARG A 72 5.11 8.64 -0.29
N ARG A 73 5.15 9.31 0.88
CA ARG A 73 6.09 9.00 1.96
C ARG A 73 5.86 7.60 2.52
N ALA A 74 4.62 7.26 2.86
CA ALA A 74 4.28 5.93 3.38
C ALA A 74 4.61 4.80 2.38
N LEU A 75 4.41 5.05 1.08
CA LEU A 75 4.76 4.13 0.01
C LEU A 75 6.29 3.96 -0.10
N SER A 76 7.03 5.06 -0.14
CA SER A 76 8.49 5.04 -0.20
C SER A 76 9.09 4.30 1.01
N ASP A 77 8.58 4.58 2.20
CA ASP A 77 8.98 3.90 3.43
C ASP A 77 8.70 2.40 3.35
N LEU A 78 7.51 1.99 2.89
CA LEU A 78 7.16 0.58 2.73
C LEU A 78 8.14 -0.13 1.79
N PHE A 79 8.45 0.47 0.63
CA PHE A 79 9.40 -0.10 -0.33
C PHE A 79 10.81 -0.23 0.28
N LEU A 80 11.32 0.80 0.94
CA LEU A 80 12.63 0.77 1.57
C LEU A 80 12.72 -0.34 2.64
N HIS A 81 11.70 -0.46 3.48
CA HIS A 81 11.73 -1.40 4.61
C HIS A 81 11.41 -2.84 4.21
N ARG A 82 10.57 -3.05 3.19
CA ARG A 82 10.12 -4.39 2.80
C ARG A 82 10.77 -4.87 1.53
N VAL A 83 10.68 -4.11 0.45
CA VAL A 83 11.20 -4.53 -0.85
C VAL A 83 12.71 -4.49 -0.85
N GLY A 84 13.32 -3.43 -0.32
CA GLY A 84 14.77 -3.34 -0.14
C GLY A 84 15.32 -4.52 0.67
N ALA A 85 14.70 -4.84 1.80
CA ALA A 85 15.10 -5.95 2.67
C ALA A 85 14.93 -7.35 2.04
N MET A 86 14.14 -7.51 0.99
CA MET A 86 13.99 -8.78 0.26
C MET A 86 15.01 -8.98 -0.86
N LEU A 87 15.72 -7.91 -1.27
CA LEU A 87 16.70 -7.92 -2.36
C LEU A 87 18.15 -8.11 -1.89
N VAL A 88 18.38 -8.08 -0.58
CA VAL A 88 19.67 -8.30 0.09
C VAL A 88 19.65 -9.65 0.81
#